data_AF-A0A661KGM1-F1
#
_entry.id   AF-A0A661KGM1-F1
#
_cell.length_a   1.000
_cell.length_b   1.000
_cell.length_c   1.000
_cell.angle_alpha   90.00
_cell.angle_beta   90.00
_cell.angle_gamma   90.00
#
_symmetry.space_group_name_H-M   'P 1'
#
loop_
_entity.id
_entity.type
_entity.pdbx_description
1 polymer ?
#
loop_
_entity_poly.entity_id
_entity_poly.type
_entity_poly.pdbx_seq_one_letter_code
_entity_poly.pdbx_strand_id
1 'polypeptide(L)'
;MLSGILLMGSIGFIAACLLGIASKIFYVYEDPLISEIEDALPGANCGGCGFAGCHDAAVAIASKKAPPNICVAGGPEVWEKVAKIMGMEVTAQEPRLASTECCGGNRAAEKYEYDGMLDCRAADMLFGGSKLCERGCLGFGTCAKVCQFGAIEIGPDRLPKFNPNLCRGCGACAKVCPRGIINVITSSEKILHFNQYSECLAPCRQRCPAQIAIPTYIEHIKEGRFKEAILTIKERMPM
;
A
#
# COMPACT_ATOMS: atom_id res chain seq x y z
N MET A 1 44.36 43.46 -7.31
CA MET A 1 44.32 41.98 -7.34
C MET A 1 44.43 41.38 -5.94
N LEU A 2 45.43 41.75 -5.14
CA LEU A 2 45.60 41.25 -3.76
C LEU A 2 44.40 41.54 -2.83
N SER A 3 43.81 42.73 -2.94
CA SER A 3 42.64 43.15 -2.15
C SER A 3 41.39 42.30 -2.41
N GLY A 4 41.18 41.84 -3.65
CA GLY A 4 40.06 40.94 -3.98
C GLY A 4 40.26 39.53 -3.41
N ILE A 5 41.50 39.03 -3.41
CA ILE A 5 41.85 37.73 -2.83
C ILE A 5 41.65 37.74 -1.31
N LEU A 6 42.06 38.81 -0.63
CA LEU A 6 41.88 38.98 0.81
C LEU A 6 40.40 39.08 1.21
N LEU A 7 39.58 39.77 0.42
CA LEU A 7 38.15 39.92 0.69
C LEU A 7 37.40 38.58 0.55
N MET A 8 37.66 37.83 -0.53
CA MET A 8 37.03 36.53 -0.75
C MET A 8 37.52 35.47 0.24
N GLY A 9 38.83 35.48 0.56
CA GLY A 9 39.40 34.57 1.55
C GLY A 9 38.85 34.79 2.97
N SER A 10 38.66 36.04 3.38
CA SER A 10 38.13 36.35 4.72
C SER A 10 36.66 35.96 4.86
N ILE A 11 35.83 36.23 3.86
CA ILE A 11 34.42 35.81 3.85
C ILE A 11 34.32 34.28 3.90
N GLY A 12 35.13 33.57 3.10
CA GLY A 12 35.17 32.11 3.11
C GLY A 12 35.59 31.52 4.45
N PHE A 13 36.63 32.09 5.07
CA PHE A 13 37.10 31.64 6.40
C PHE A 13 36.05 31.88 7.49
N ILE A 14 35.40 33.04 7.50
CA ILE A 14 34.34 33.37 8.46
C ILE A 14 33.16 32.42 8.28
N ALA A 15 32.72 32.16 7.05
CA ALA A 15 31.64 31.22 6.76
C ALA A 15 31.99 29.79 7.21
N ALA A 16 33.23 29.34 6.96
CA ALA A 16 33.69 28.02 7.39
C ALA A 16 33.73 27.88 8.92
N CYS A 17 34.24 28.89 9.64
CA CYS A 17 34.23 28.91 11.10
C CYS A 17 32.80 28.90 11.65
N LEU A 18 31.90 29.71 11.09
CA LEU A 18 30.49 29.74 11.50
C LEU A 18 29.80 28.39 11.29
N LEU A 19 29.98 27.76 10.12
CA LEU A 19 29.40 26.44 9.83
C LEU A 19 30.00 25.33 10.71
N GLY A 20 31.30 25.38 10.99
CA GLY A 20 31.96 24.43 11.88
C GLY A 20 31.47 24.53 13.32
N ILE A 21 31.30 25.76 13.83
CA ILE A 21 30.73 26.00 15.17
C ILE A 21 29.27 25.55 15.21
N ALA A 22 28.47 25.90 14.21
CA ALA A 22 27.07 25.48 14.13
C ALA A 22 26.94 23.95 14.10
N SER A 23 27.77 23.24 13.33
CA SER A 23 27.77 21.78 13.27
C SER A 23 28.05 21.11 14.61
N LYS A 24 28.93 21.69 15.44
CA LYS A 24 29.23 21.20 16.79
C LYS A 24 28.11 21.51 17.79
N ILE A 25 27.56 22.72 17.73
CA ILE A 25 26.50 23.17 18.65
C ILE A 25 25.19 22.40 18.39
N PHE A 26 24.87 22.16 17.12
CA PHE A 26 23.65 21.46 16.71
C PHE A 26 23.88 19.97 16.42
N TYR A 27 24.96 19.38 16.93
CA TYR A 27 25.19 17.94 16.80
C TYR A 27 24.11 17.18 17.58
N VAL A 28 23.23 16.48 16.86
CA VAL A 28 22.24 15.58 17.44
C VAL A 28 22.86 14.20 17.56
N TYR A 29 22.93 13.68 18.79
CA TYR A 29 23.38 12.31 19.03
C TYR A 29 22.29 11.33 18.57
N GLU A 30 22.55 10.61 17.49
CA GLU A 30 21.72 9.48 17.06
C GLU A 30 22.24 8.20 17.70
N ASP A 31 21.33 7.44 18.32
CA ASP A 31 21.65 6.13 18.86
C ASP A 31 22.06 5.20 17.70
N PRO A 32 23.26 4.59 17.72
CA PRO A 32 23.73 3.71 16.64
C PRO A 32 22.76 2.56 16.37
N LEU A 33 21.98 2.13 17.37
CA LEU A 33 20.95 1.10 17.20
C LEU A 33 19.85 1.54 16.21
N ILE A 34 19.47 2.81 16.21
CA ILE A 34 18.44 3.34 15.30
C ILE A 34 18.93 3.26 13.86
N SER A 35 20.18 3.65 13.61
CA SER A 35 20.80 3.57 12.28
C SER A 35 20.86 2.11 11.80
N GLU A 36 21.28 1.17 12.64
CA GLU A 36 21.35 -0.25 12.26
C GLU A 36 19.99 -0.82 11.90
N ILE A 37 18.94 -0.46 12.65
CA ILE A 37 17.57 -0.88 12.35
C ILE A 37 17.07 -0.22 11.07
N GLU A 38 17.32 1.08 10.88
CA GLU A 38 16.90 1.82 9.70
C GLU A 38 17.53 1.26 8.42
N ASP A 39 18.82 0.92 8.46
CA ASP A 39 19.54 0.30 7.36
C ASP A 39 19.03 -1.12 7.03
N ALA A 40 18.48 -1.82 8.04
CA ALA A 40 17.83 -3.11 7.83
C ALA A 40 16.43 -2.98 7.19
N LEU A 41 15.78 -1.81 7.31
CA LEU A 41 14.46 -1.57 6.72
C LEU A 41 14.54 -1.30 5.21
N PRO A 42 13.45 -1.50 4.44
CA PRO A 42 13.47 -1.33 2.99
C PRO A 42 13.68 0.11 2.47
N GLY A 43 13.77 1.13 3.33
CA GLY A 43 13.89 2.54 2.94
C GLY A 43 12.71 3.13 2.15
N ALA A 44 11.60 2.40 2.02
CA ALA A 44 10.49 2.77 1.13
C ALA A 44 9.65 3.96 1.64
N ASN A 45 9.71 4.29 2.94
CA ASN A 45 8.95 5.40 3.55
C ASN A 45 7.45 5.43 3.19
N CYS A 46 6.84 4.26 3.02
CA CYS A 46 5.46 4.12 2.54
C CYS A 46 4.37 4.34 3.61
N GLY A 47 4.77 4.44 4.89
CA GLY A 47 3.88 4.64 6.03
C GLY A 47 2.92 3.48 6.36
N GLY A 48 3.06 2.33 5.71
CA GLY A 48 2.16 1.18 5.87
C GLY A 48 2.19 0.54 7.27
N CYS A 49 3.26 0.77 8.04
CA CYS A 49 3.40 0.32 9.42
C CYS A 49 2.79 1.28 10.45
N GLY A 50 2.23 2.43 10.03
CA GLY A 50 1.63 3.43 10.91
C GLY A 50 2.57 4.57 11.34
N PHE A 51 3.86 4.50 11.00
CA PHE A 51 4.84 5.58 11.21
C PHE A 51 5.03 6.44 9.95
N ALA A 52 5.53 7.67 10.07
CA ALA A 52 5.65 8.55 8.91
C ALA A 52 6.79 8.14 7.96
N GLY A 53 7.83 7.47 8.47
CA GLY A 53 8.96 6.96 7.69
C GLY A 53 9.66 5.76 8.31
N CYS A 54 10.68 5.26 7.60
CA CYS A 54 11.55 4.17 8.05
C CYS A 54 12.35 4.57 9.30
N HIS A 55 12.85 5.80 9.36
CA HIS A 55 13.51 6.35 10.55
C HIS A 55 12.60 6.31 11.79
N ASP A 56 11.38 6.84 11.68
CA ASP A 56 10.42 6.83 12.81
C ASP A 56 10.07 5.42 13.27
N ALA A 57 9.95 4.48 12.31
CA ALA A 57 9.75 3.07 12.62
C ALA A 57 10.97 2.49 13.35
N ALA A 58 12.19 2.81 12.91
CA ALA A 58 13.43 2.36 13.55
C ALA A 58 13.55 2.92 14.98
N VAL A 59 13.25 4.20 15.20
CA VAL A 59 13.18 4.83 16.53
C VAL A 59 12.18 4.09 17.43
N ALA A 60 11.00 3.77 16.91
CA ALA A 60 9.96 3.07 17.68
C ALA A 60 10.36 1.63 18.04
N ILE A 61 11.05 0.93 17.14
CA ILE A 61 11.58 -0.42 17.36
C ILE A 61 12.70 -0.37 18.40
N ALA A 62 13.70 0.52 18.23
CA ALA A 62 14.81 0.71 19.17
C ALA A 62 14.29 1.05 20.59
N SER A 63 13.24 1.87 20.67
CA SER A 63 12.60 2.26 21.93
C SER A 63 11.65 1.18 22.50
N LYS A 64 11.56 0.00 21.90
CA LYS A 64 10.65 -1.11 22.28
C LYS A 64 9.17 -0.74 22.31
N LYS A 65 8.77 0.32 21.58
CA LYS A 65 7.37 0.72 21.39
C LYS A 65 6.70 -0.02 20.22
N ALA A 66 7.50 -0.64 19.37
CA ALA A 66 7.06 -1.41 18.21
C ALA A 66 7.78 -2.77 18.15
N PRO A 67 7.11 -3.85 17.68
CA PRO A 67 7.76 -5.13 17.47
C PRO A 67 8.67 -5.12 16.22
N PRO A 68 9.69 -6.00 16.15
CA PRO A 68 10.60 -6.10 15.00
C PRO A 68 9.93 -6.40 13.65
N ASN A 69 8.74 -7.02 13.67
CA ASN A 69 7.98 -7.41 12.48
C ASN A 69 6.97 -6.33 12.01
N ILE A 70 6.99 -5.13 12.57
CA ILE A 70 6.00 -4.08 12.26
C ILE A 70 6.06 -3.58 10.81
N CYS A 71 7.20 -3.76 10.12
CA CYS A 71 7.37 -3.30 8.76
C CYS A 71 6.60 -4.19 7.78
N VAL A 72 5.42 -3.74 7.33
CA VAL A 72 4.59 -4.46 6.36
C VAL A 72 5.28 -4.73 5.01
N ALA A 73 6.26 -3.91 4.63
CA ALA A 73 6.96 -4.04 3.36
C ALA A 73 8.18 -4.97 3.40
N GLY A 74 8.78 -5.17 4.58
CA GLY A 74 10.04 -5.90 4.74
C GLY A 74 9.91 -7.40 4.53
N GLY A 75 8.77 -7.98 4.88
CA GLY A 75 8.58 -9.44 4.86
C GLY A 75 9.50 -10.17 5.85
N PRO A 76 9.50 -11.52 5.81
CA PRO A 76 10.19 -12.34 6.82
C PRO A 76 11.69 -12.05 6.95
N GLU A 77 12.39 -11.88 5.82
CA GLU A 77 13.85 -11.64 5.81
C GLU A 77 14.25 -10.36 6.56
N VAL A 78 13.47 -9.28 6.39
CA VAL A 78 13.72 -8.02 7.08
C VAL A 78 13.36 -8.15 8.57
N TRP A 79 12.25 -8.81 8.88
CA TRP A 79 11.83 -9.02 10.27
C TRP A 79 12.89 -9.79 11.06
N GLU A 80 13.46 -10.84 10.47
CA GLU A 80 14.55 -11.62 11.07
C GLU A 80 15.82 -10.78 11.30
N LYS A 81 16.21 -9.95 10.34
CA LYS A 81 17.36 -9.04 10.48
C LYS A 81 17.15 -8.06 11.63
N VAL A 82 16.00 -7.39 11.67
CA VAL A 82 15.67 -6.40 12.71
C VAL A 82 15.59 -7.08 14.09
N ALA A 83 15.01 -8.27 14.17
CA ALA A 83 14.91 -8.98 15.43
C ALA A 83 16.27 -9.48 15.94
N LYS A 84 17.18 -9.87 15.04
CA LYS A 84 18.56 -10.20 15.39
C LYS A 84 19.30 -9.00 15.99
N ILE A 85 19.09 -7.80 15.44
CA ILE A 85 19.64 -6.54 15.99
C ILE A 85 19.07 -6.27 17.39
N MET A 86 17.75 -6.47 17.56
CA MET A 86 17.05 -6.25 18.83
C MET A 86 17.25 -7.36 19.88
N GLY A 87 17.84 -8.50 19.50
CA GLY A 87 17.93 -9.70 20.36
C GLY A 87 16.56 -10.30 20.70
N MET A 88 15.59 -10.23 19.78
CA MET A 88 14.22 -10.68 19.97
C MET A 88 13.87 -11.84 19.01
N GLU A 89 12.84 -12.62 19.35
CA GLU A 89 12.27 -13.61 18.43
C GLU A 89 11.21 -12.97 17.52
N VAL A 90 11.16 -13.39 16.25
CA VAL A 90 10.16 -12.95 15.28
C VAL A 90 8.96 -13.89 15.31
N THR A 91 7.78 -13.33 15.55
CA THR A 91 6.54 -14.04 15.23
C THR A 91 6.23 -13.85 13.75
N ALA A 92 6.06 -14.95 13.02
CA ALA A 92 5.62 -14.91 11.63
C ALA A 92 4.22 -14.26 11.55
N GLN A 93 4.08 -13.29 10.66
CA GLN A 93 2.81 -12.63 10.38
C GLN A 93 2.39 -12.92 8.94
N GLU A 94 1.09 -13.16 8.74
CA GLU A 94 0.54 -13.32 7.40
C GLU A 94 0.71 -12.04 6.58
N PRO A 95 1.07 -12.15 5.28
CA PRO A 95 1.15 -10.98 4.42
C PRO A 95 -0.25 -10.38 4.25
N ARG A 96 -0.37 -9.07 4.50
CA ARG A 96 -1.57 -8.31 4.16
C ARG A 96 -1.48 -7.92 2.69
N LEU A 97 -2.49 -8.29 1.90
CA LEU A 97 -2.51 -8.04 0.46
C LEU A 97 -3.65 -7.10 0.10
N ALA A 98 -3.37 -6.18 -0.81
CA ALA A 98 -4.40 -5.32 -1.37
C ALA A 98 -5.24 -6.11 -2.37
N SER A 99 -6.56 -5.99 -2.26
CA SER A 99 -7.51 -6.57 -3.20
C SER A 99 -8.72 -5.65 -3.38
N THR A 100 -9.40 -5.77 -4.51
CA THR A 100 -10.65 -5.05 -4.79
C THR A 100 -11.82 -5.99 -4.64
N GLU A 101 -12.91 -5.52 -4.05
CA GLU A 101 -14.18 -6.25 -3.99
C GLU A 101 -15.04 -6.02 -5.24
N CYS A 102 -14.76 -4.95 -5.98
CA CYS A 102 -15.52 -4.62 -7.18
C CYS A 102 -15.15 -5.55 -8.33
N CYS A 103 -16.08 -6.43 -8.70
CA CYS A 103 -16.01 -7.22 -9.94
C CYS A 103 -16.81 -6.57 -11.08
N GLY A 104 -17.25 -5.31 -10.92
CA GLY A 104 -18.22 -4.64 -11.79
C GLY A 104 -17.70 -4.33 -13.19
N GLY A 105 -16.45 -3.90 -13.29
CA GLY A 105 -15.83 -3.46 -14.54
C GLY A 105 -16.71 -2.48 -15.30
N ASN A 106 -16.97 -2.80 -16.56
CA ASN A 106 -17.80 -2.00 -17.47
C ASN A 106 -19.29 -2.37 -17.44
N ARG A 107 -19.77 -3.16 -16.48
CA ARG A 107 -21.18 -3.60 -16.43
C ARG A 107 -22.16 -2.49 -16.05
N ALA A 108 -21.72 -1.50 -15.27
CA ALA A 108 -22.55 -0.37 -14.90
C ALA A 108 -22.60 0.65 -16.05
N ALA A 109 -23.81 1.10 -16.40
CA ALA A 109 -24.01 2.19 -17.34
C ALA A 109 -23.31 3.48 -16.86
N GLU A 110 -22.87 4.31 -17.79
CA GLU A 110 -22.33 5.64 -17.49
C GLU A 110 -23.49 6.65 -17.37
N LYS A 111 -23.44 7.52 -16.36
CA LYS A 111 -24.34 8.66 -16.16
C LYS A 111 -24.08 9.75 -17.22
N TYR A 112 -22.80 9.92 -17.58
CA TYR A 112 -22.32 10.91 -18.52
C TYR A 112 -20.93 10.50 -19.03
N GLU A 113 -20.49 11.11 -20.14
CA GLU A 113 -19.14 10.94 -20.65
C GLU A 113 -18.17 11.86 -19.88
N TYR A 114 -17.20 11.27 -19.19
CA TYR A 114 -16.20 12.03 -18.44
C TYR A 114 -15.02 12.39 -19.34
N ASP A 115 -14.90 13.67 -19.67
CA ASP A 115 -13.75 14.26 -20.33
C ASP A 115 -12.99 15.16 -19.35
N GLY A 116 -12.03 14.56 -18.64
CA GLY A 116 -11.28 15.23 -17.60
C GLY A 116 -9.99 14.50 -17.27
N MET A 117 -9.32 14.91 -16.20
CA MET A 117 -8.09 14.23 -15.77
C MET A 117 -8.39 12.78 -15.42
N LEU A 118 -7.57 11.84 -15.91
CA LEU A 118 -7.65 10.42 -15.58
C LEU A 118 -7.24 10.16 -14.12
N ASP A 119 -8.09 10.58 -13.20
CA ASP A 119 -7.96 10.43 -11.76
C ASP A 119 -9.33 10.16 -11.14
N CYS A 120 -9.42 9.08 -10.35
CA CYS A 120 -10.65 8.66 -9.71
C CYS A 120 -11.19 9.72 -8.73
N ARG A 121 -10.33 10.48 -8.03
CA ARG A 121 -10.79 11.48 -7.07
C ARG A 121 -11.35 12.70 -7.80
N ALA A 122 -10.72 13.12 -8.89
CA ALA A 122 -11.24 14.19 -9.75
C ALA A 122 -12.60 13.78 -10.36
N ALA A 123 -12.71 12.56 -10.86
CA ALA A 123 -13.97 12.05 -11.40
C ALA A 123 -15.06 11.93 -10.33
N ASP A 124 -14.71 11.48 -9.11
CA ASP A 124 -15.66 11.34 -8.00
C ASP A 124 -16.28 12.68 -7.56
N MET A 125 -15.52 13.78 -7.66
CA MET A 125 -16.03 15.14 -7.37
C MET A 125 -17.15 15.59 -8.31
N LEU A 126 -17.26 14.99 -9.50
CA LEU A 126 -18.34 15.26 -10.45
C LEU A 126 -19.48 14.26 -10.24
N PHE A 127 -20.52 14.65 -9.51
CA PHE A 127 -21.72 13.83 -9.29
C PHE A 127 -21.46 12.41 -8.75
N GLY A 128 -20.39 12.24 -7.97
CA GLY A 128 -20.00 10.93 -7.46
C GLY A 128 -19.53 9.99 -8.57
N GLY A 129 -18.86 10.48 -9.61
CA GLY A 129 -18.25 9.69 -10.66
C GLY A 129 -19.14 9.39 -11.87
N SER A 130 -18.50 8.99 -12.97
CA SER A 130 -19.15 8.77 -14.27
C SER A 130 -20.11 7.58 -14.28
N LYS A 131 -19.92 6.58 -13.41
CA LYS A 131 -20.74 5.37 -13.39
C LYS A 131 -22.05 5.57 -12.62
N LEU A 132 -23.12 4.96 -13.12
CA LEU A 132 -24.41 4.89 -12.44
C LEU A 132 -24.30 4.14 -11.10
N CYS A 133 -23.41 3.14 -11.04
CA CYS A 133 -23.10 2.45 -9.79
C CYS A 133 -22.21 3.34 -8.89
N GLU A 134 -22.80 3.84 -7.82
CA GLU A 134 -22.15 4.75 -6.86
C GLU A 134 -21.00 4.11 -6.07
N ARG A 135 -21.01 2.78 -5.92
CA ARG A 135 -19.95 2.04 -5.23
C ARG A 135 -18.93 1.39 -6.19
N GLY A 136 -19.18 1.44 -7.50
CA GLY A 136 -18.34 0.76 -8.48
C GLY A 136 -16.98 1.42 -8.70
N CYS A 137 -15.98 0.63 -9.09
CA CYS A 137 -14.69 1.14 -9.54
C CYS A 137 -14.87 2.06 -10.75
N LEU A 138 -14.28 3.25 -10.70
CA LEU A 138 -14.31 4.22 -11.81
C LEU A 138 -13.35 3.87 -12.94
N GLY A 139 -12.25 3.17 -12.61
CA GLY A 139 -11.29 2.66 -13.59
C GLY A 139 -10.24 3.65 -14.10
N PHE A 140 -10.11 4.84 -13.49
CA PHE A 140 -9.11 5.85 -13.89
C PHE A 140 -7.70 5.63 -13.30
N GLY A 141 -7.51 4.61 -12.47
CA GLY A 141 -6.18 4.14 -12.10
C GLY A 141 -5.41 4.92 -11.04
N THR A 142 -6.05 5.77 -10.23
CA THR A 142 -5.38 6.47 -9.11
C THR A 142 -4.67 5.50 -8.16
N CYS A 143 -5.26 4.32 -7.91
CA CYS A 143 -4.64 3.27 -7.09
C CYS A 143 -3.35 2.72 -7.72
N ALA A 144 -3.28 2.58 -9.05
CA ALA A 144 -2.07 2.17 -9.75
C ALA A 144 -0.99 3.25 -9.68
N LYS A 145 -1.37 4.52 -9.88
CA LYS A 145 -0.44 5.67 -9.83
C LYS A 145 0.23 5.86 -8.46
N VAL A 146 -0.48 5.60 -7.36
CA VAL A 146 0.08 5.75 -6.01
C VAL A 146 0.95 4.56 -5.58
N CYS A 147 0.92 3.44 -6.32
CA CYS A 147 1.63 2.24 -5.93
C CYS A 147 3.13 2.36 -6.24
N GLN A 148 3.93 2.65 -5.21
CA GLN A 148 5.40 2.74 -5.33
C GLN A 148 6.07 1.40 -5.70
N PHE A 149 5.38 0.28 -5.49
CA PHE A 149 5.90 -1.07 -5.73
C PHE A 149 5.46 -1.66 -7.08
N GLY A 150 4.66 -0.92 -7.87
CA GLY A 150 4.15 -1.42 -9.16
C GLY A 150 3.22 -2.64 -9.04
N ALA A 151 2.56 -2.83 -7.90
CA ALA A 151 1.73 -4.00 -7.63
C ALA A 151 0.34 -3.97 -8.28
N ILE A 152 -0.02 -2.89 -8.97
CA ILE A 152 -1.38 -2.66 -9.48
C ILE A 152 -1.32 -2.20 -10.93
N GLU A 153 -2.03 -2.91 -11.80
CA GLU A 153 -2.21 -2.56 -13.21
C GLU A 153 -3.70 -2.42 -13.52
N ILE A 154 -4.08 -1.47 -14.38
CA ILE A 154 -5.48 -1.35 -14.81
C ILE A 154 -5.71 -2.23 -16.03
N GLY A 155 -6.61 -3.20 -15.90
CA GLY A 155 -6.99 -4.10 -16.97
C GLY A 155 -7.86 -3.45 -18.06
N PRO A 156 -8.07 -4.14 -19.19
CA PRO A 156 -8.92 -3.66 -20.28
C PRO A 156 -10.40 -3.51 -19.87
N ASP A 157 -10.81 -4.23 -18.82
CA ASP A 157 -12.11 -4.16 -18.16
C ASP A 157 -12.26 -2.96 -17.21
N ARG A 158 -11.26 -2.06 -17.18
CA ARG A 158 -11.17 -0.89 -16.29
C ARG A 158 -11.14 -1.26 -14.80
N LEU A 159 -10.73 -2.48 -14.45
CA LEU A 159 -10.52 -2.92 -13.07
C LEU A 159 -9.04 -2.99 -12.69
N PRO A 160 -8.69 -2.70 -11.43
CA PRO A 160 -7.33 -2.91 -10.94
C PRO A 160 -7.04 -4.41 -10.75
N LYS A 161 -5.97 -4.87 -11.40
CA LYS A 161 -5.36 -6.19 -11.22
C LYS A 161 -4.20 -6.05 -10.25
N PHE A 162 -4.25 -6.82 -9.17
CA PHE A 162 -3.24 -6.80 -8.12
C PHE A 162 -2.27 -7.96 -8.30
N ASN A 163 -0.97 -7.67 -8.30
CA ASN A 163 0.08 -8.67 -8.28
C ASN A 163 0.48 -8.96 -6.81
N PRO A 164 0.13 -10.14 -6.26
CA PRO A 164 0.41 -10.46 -4.86
C PRO A 164 1.90 -10.54 -4.56
N ASN A 165 2.75 -10.83 -5.56
CA ASN A 165 4.20 -10.95 -5.36
C ASN A 165 4.89 -9.59 -5.20
N LEU A 166 4.29 -8.52 -5.74
CA LEU A 166 4.81 -7.16 -5.64
C LEU A 166 4.14 -6.35 -4.52
N CYS A 167 2.95 -6.78 -4.08
CA CYS A 167 2.19 -6.08 -3.07
C CYS A 167 2.87 -6.16 -1.70
N ARG A 168 3.12 -5.01 -1.09
CA ARG A 168 3.73 -4.87 0.24
C ARG A 168 2.73 -4.53 1.34
N GLY A 169 1.42 -4.60 1.06
CA GLY A 169 0.38 -4.36 2.05
C GLY A 169 0.35 -2.95 2.67
N CYS A 170 0.93 -1.93 2.01
CA CYS A 170 1.09 -0.60 2.61
C CYS A 170 -0.20 0.23 2.73
N GLY A 171 -1.30 -0.18 2.11
CA GLY A 171 -2.58 0.54 2.22
C GLY A 171 -2.72 1.83 1.40
N ALA A 172 -1.67 2.28 0.70
CA ALA A 172 -1.72 3.52 -0.09
C ALA A 172 -2.87 3.53 -1.11
N CYS A 173 -3.09 2.42 -1.81
CA CYS A 173 -4.17 2.26 -2.78
C CYS A 173 -5.58 2.32 -2.15
N ALA A 174 -5.74 1.74 -0.95
CA ALA A 174 -7.01 1.80 -0.20
C ALA A 174 -7.31 3.23 0.24
N LYS A 175 -6.31 3.94 0.78
CA LYS A 175 -6.45 5.32 1.26
C LYS A 175 -6.85 6.32 0.17
N VAL A 176 -6.34 6.15 -1.06
CA VAL A 176 -6.66 7.07 -2.18
C VAL A 176 -7.93 6.71 -2.93
N CYS A 177 -8.53 5.54 -2.67
CA CYS A 177 -9.71 5.10 -3.39
C CYS A 177 -10.95 5.88 -2.91
N PRO A 178 -11.54 6.77 -3.73
CA PRO A 178 -12.71 7.54 -3.29
C PRO A 178 -13.95 6.65 -3.06
N ARG A 179 -13.96 5.44 -3.63
CA ARG A 179 -15.04 4.46 -3.50
C ARG A 179 -14.92 3.54 -2.30
N GLY A 180 -13.76 3.51 -1.63
CA GLY A 180 -13.52 2.61 -0.50
C GLY A 180 -13.63 1.11 -0.83
N ILE A 181 -13.40 0.71 -2.09
CA ILE A 181 -13.56 -0.69 -2.55
C ILE A 181 -12.28 -1.53 -2.52
N ILE A 182 -11.16 -0.93 -2.11
CA ILE A 182 -9.87 -1.61 -2.01
C ILE A 182 -9.60 -1.89 -0.54
N ASN A 183 -9.44 -3.17 -0.22
CA ASN A 183 -9.17 -3.66 1.13
C ASN A 183 -7.76 -4.23 1.21
N VAL A 184 -7.09 -4.03 2.35
CA VAL A 184 -5.76 -4.58 2.64
C VAL A 184 -5.85 -5.49 3.85
N ILE A 185 -6.04 -6.78 3.56
CA ILE A 185 -6.38 -7.80 4.53
C ILE A 185 -5.49 -9.03 4.35
N THR A 186 -5.34 -9.84 5.38
CA THR A 186 -4.68 -11.15 5.28
C THR A 186 -5.60 -12.17 4.64
N SER A 187 -5.03 -13.31 4.23
CA SER A 187 -5.80 -14.45 3.72
C SER A 187 -6.81 -14.94 4.77
N SER A 188 -6.40 -15.05 6.03
CA SER A 188 -7.29 -15.47 7.12
C SER A 188 -8.40 -14.47 7.38
N GLU A 189 -8.11 -13.16 7.38
CA GLU A 189 -9.13 -12.11 7.48
C GLU A 189 -10.14 -12.19 6.33
N LYS A 190 -9.67 -12.46 5.09
CA LYS A 190 -10.53 -12.62 3.91
C LYS A 190 -11.51 -13.81 4.04
N ILE A 191 -11.10 -14.88 4.71
CA ILE A 191 -11.93 -16.07 4.97
C ILE A 191 -12.93 -15.80 6.09
N LEU A 192 -12.46 -15.24 7.21
CA LEU A 192 -13.25 -15.01 8.42
C LEU A 192 -14.24 -13.85 8.28
N HIS A 193 -14.06 -12.98 7.28
CA HIS A 193 -15.00 -11.92 6.97
C HIS A 193 -16.30 -12.49 6.40
N PHE A 194 -17.25 -12.83 7.28
CA PHE A 194 -18.63 -13.06 6.89
C PHE A 194 -19.22 -11.72 6.44
N ASN A 195 -19.46 -11.58 5.14
CA ASN A 195 -19.91 -10.32 4.58
C ASN A 195 -21.24 -9.91 5.23
N GLN A 196 -21.27 -8.70 5.78
CA GLN A 196 -22.48 -8.10 6.31
C GLN A 196 -23.38 -7.64 5.14
N TYR A 197 -24.70 -7.52 5.36
CA TYR A 197 -25.64 -7.03 4.34
C TYR A 197 -25.31 -5.62 3.80
N SER A 198 -24.44 -4.89 4.49
CA SER A 198 -23.94 -3.57 4.12
C SER A 198 -22.93 -3.57 2.97
N GLU A 199 -22.33 -4.73 2.63
CA GLU A 199 -21.28 -4.80 1.61
C GLU A 199 -21.82 -4.84 0.18
N CYS A 200 -21.03 -4.29 -0.75
CA CYS A 200 -21.41 -4.12 -2.15
C CYS A 200 -21.20 -5.41 -2.97
N LEU A 201 -21.77 -6.51 -2.50
CA LEU A 201 -21.79 -7.78 -3.22
C LEU A 201 -22.90 -7.81 -4.26
N ALA A 202 -22.66 -8.52 -5.36
CA ALA A 202 -23.75 -8.88 -6.26
C ALA A 202 -24.83 -9.69 -5.50
N PRO A 203 -26.13 -9.49 -5.78
CA PRO A 203 -27.20 -10.22 -5.09
C PRO A 203 -27.02 -11.75 -5.10
N CYS A 204 -26.45 -12.30 -6.17
CA CYS A 204 -26.13 -13.72 -6.28
C CYS A 204 -25.07 -14.20 -5.27
N ARG A 205 -24.11 -13.36 -4.90
CA ARG A 205 -23.09 -13.66 -3.88
C ARG A 205 -23.64 -13.44 -2.47
N GLN A 206 -24.47 -12.43 -2.25
CA GLN A 206 -25.14 -12.21 -0.96
C GLN A 206 -26.01 -13.39 -0.56
N ARG A 207 -26.68 -14.03 -1.53
CA ARG A 207 -27.58 -15.15 -1.29
C ARG A 207 -26.89 -16.50 -1.21
N CYS A 208 -25.67 -16.62 -1.74
CA CYS A 208 -24.90 -17.86 -1.63
C CYS A 208 -24.46 -18.05 -0.17
N PRO A 209 -24.80 -19.17 0.50
CA PRO A 209 -24.39 -19.42 1.88
C PRO A 209 -22.87 -19.40 2.08
N ALA A 210 -22.12 -19.84 1.06
CA ALA A 210 -20.66 -19.81 1.02
C ALA A 210 -20.10 -18.52 0.40
N GLN A 211 -20.96 -17.61 -0.09
CA GLN A 211 -20.61 -16.32 -0.71
C GLN A 211 -19.57 -16.41 -1.86
N ILE A 212 -19.52 -17.59 -2.50
CA ILE A 212 -18.64 -17.87 -3.64
C ILE A 212 -19.03 -16.96 -4.81
N ALA A 213 -18.03 -16.42 -5.51
CA ALA A 213 -18.23 -15.67 -6.74
C ALA A 213 -18.60 -16.60 -7.92
N ILE A 214 -19.77 -17.22 -7.88
CA ILE A 214 -20.25 -18.18 -8.89
C ILE A 214 -20.13 -17.62 -10.32
N PRO A 215 -20.47 -16.35 -10.62
CA PRO A 215 -20.28 -15.81 -11.97
C PRO A 215 -18.81 -15.87 -12.44
N THR A 216 -17.86 -15.50 -11.58
CA THR A 216 -16.41 -15.56 -11.87
C THR A 216 -15.94 -17.00 -12.05
N TYR A 217 -16.42 -17.92 -11.22
CA TYR A 217 -16.15 -19.35 -11.38
C TYR A 217 -16.61 -19.85 -12.75
N ILE A 218 -17.86 -19.55 -13.15
CA ILE A 218 -18.41 -19.95 -14.46
C ILE A 218 -17.59 -19.34 -15.60
N GLU A 219 -17.17 -18.09 -15.48
CA GLU A 219 -16.34 -17.41 -16.48
C GLU A 219 -14.99 -18.13 -16.67
N HIS A 220 -14.30 -18.46 -15.57
CA HIS A 220 -13.05 -19.21 -15.62
C HIS A 220 -13.22 -20.61 -16.24
N ILE A 221 -14.29 -21.33 -15.90
CA ILE A 221 -14.61 -22.62 -16.52
C ILE A 221 -14.86 -22.46 -18.03
N LYS A 222 -15.63 -21.46 -18.43
CA LYS A 222 -15.93 -21.17 -19.84
C LYS A 222 -14.68 -20.87 -20.65
N GLU A 223 -13.70 -20.20 -20.04
CA GLU A 223 -12.43 -19.85 -20.66
C GLU A 223 -11.33 -20.92 -20.48
N GLY A 224 -11.65 -22.09 -19.93
CA GLY A 224 -10.70 -23.20 -19.74
C GLY A 224 -9.67 -23.00 -18.62
N ARG A 225 -9.84 -21.96 -17.79
CA ARG A 225 -8.98 -21.60 -16.66
C ARG A 225 -9.37 -22.34 -15.39
N PHE A 226 -9.16 -23.66 -15.38
CA PHE A 226 -9.61 -24.52 -14.28
C PHE A 226 -8.90 -24.23 -12.94
N LYS A 227 -7.64 -23.81 -12.96
CA LYS A 227 -6.88 -23.50 -11.75
C LYS A 227 -7.45 -22.27 -11.05
N GLU A 228 -7.72 -21.23 -11.82
CA GLU A 228 -8.33 -19.97 -11.38
C GLU A 228 -9.78 -20.18 -10.91
N ALA A 229 -10.53 -21.06 -11.57
CA ALA A 229 -11.86 -21.47 -11.13
C ALA A 229 -11.82 -22.11 -9.72
N ILE A 230 -10.88 -23.05 -9.48
CA ILE A 230 -10.71 -23.65 -8.15
C ILE A 230 -10.25 -22.60 -7.13
N LEU A 231 -9.32 -21.72 -7.50
CA LEU A 231 -8.87 -20.63 -6.63
C LEU A 231 -10.04 -19.74 -6.21
N THR A 232 -10.98 -19.44 -7.11
CA THR A 232 -12.19 -18.65 -6.83
C THR A 232 -13.05 -19.28 -5.72
N ILE A 233 -13.17 -20.61 -5.69
CA ILE A 233 -13.85 -21.32 -4.60
C ILE A 233 -13.02 -21.24 -3.31
N LYS A 234 -11.70 -21.50 -3.43
CA LYS A 234 -10.77 -21.50 -2.30
C LYS A 234 -10.62 -20.13 -1.63
N GLU A 235 -10.99 -19.05 -2.29
CA GLU A 235 -11.03 -17.72 -1.66
C GLU A 235 -11.98 -17.64 -0.46
N ARG A 236 -13.01 -18.48 -0.41
CA ARG A 236 -14.01 -18.52 0.67
C ARG A 236 -14.12 -19.88 1.35
N MET A 237 -13.68 -20.94 0.69
CA MET A 237 -13.65 -22.30 1.22
C MET A 237 -12.23 -22.88 1.12
N PRO A 238 -11.33 -22.50 2.04
CA PRO A 238 -10.00 -23.08 2.12
C PRO A 238 -10.11 -24.53 2.63
N MET A 239 -10.38 -25.47 1.72
CA MET A 239 -10.14 -26.90 1.97
C MET A 239 -8.69 -27.25 1.67
#